data_AF-A0A2U9IB87-F1
#
_entry.id   AF-A0A2U9IB87-F1
#
_cell.length_a   1.000
_cell.length_b   1.000
_cell.length_c   1.000
_cell.angle_alpha   90.00
_cell.angle_beta   90.00
_cell.angle_gamma   90.00
#
_symmetry.space_group_name_H-M   'P 1'
#
loop_
_entity.id
_entity.type
_entity.pdbx_description
1 polymer ?
#
loop_
_entity_poly.entity_id
_entity_poly.type
_entity_poly.pdbx_seq_one_letter_code
_entity_poly.pdbx_strand_id
1 'polypeptide(L)'
;MSFSGIVKKEITKRVEDLTRSFYESALPPVDIYEEGGYLIVVADLAGFNKTNIHARITPQNELVIEADREISETGTKYLTQRPKSIRRVISLPVAVKKDGEITGKYENGVLTLRFPVEGSATVKIE
;
A
#
# COMPACT_ATOMS: atom_id res chain seq x y z
N MET A 1 -30.07 -17.57 24.24
CA MET A 1 -29.00 -17.94 23.27
C MET A 1 -28.05 -18.91 23.96
N SER A 2 -27.70 -20.04 23.35
CA SER A 2 -26.80 -21.04 23.96
C SER A 2 -25.37 -20.47 24.08
N PHE A 3 -24.70 -20.74 25.20
CA PHE A 3 -23.30 -20.39 25.46
C PHE A 3 -22.37 -20.82 24.31
N SER A 4 -22.64 -21.97 23.70
CA SER A 4 -21.92 -22.48 22.52
C SER A 4 -22.01 -21.55 21.30
N GLY A 5 -23.16 -20.89 21.10
CA GLY A 5 -23.35 -19.95 19.99
C GLY A 5 -22.58 -18.64 20.16
N ILE A 6 -22.44 -18.18 21.41
CA ILE A 6 -21.65 -16.99 21.75
C ILE A 6 -20.16 -17.26 21.51
N VAL A 7 -19.67 -18.41 21.98
CA VAL A 7 -18.27 -18.83 21.81
C VAL A 7 -17.93 -19.00 20.32
N LYS A 8 -18.80 -19.64 19.51
CA LYS A 8 -18.58 -19.75 18.06
C LYS A 8 -18.51 -18.39 17.38
N LYS A 9 -19.43 -17.47 17.70
CA LYS A 9 -19.46 -16.12 17.12
C LYS A 9 -18.18 -15.34 17.42
N GLU A 10 -17.66 -15.45 18.64
CA GLU A 10 -16.43 -14.75 19.04
C GLU A 10 -15.18 -15.34 18.38
N ILE A 11 -15.12 -16.68 18.22
CA ILE A 11 -14.03 -17.35 17.49
C ILE A 11 -14.03 -16.93 16.01
N THR A 12 -15.19 -16.92 15.35
CA THR A 12 -15.32 -16.49 13.96
C THR A 12 -14.84 -15.05 13.78
N LYS A 13 -15.27 -14.15 14.67
CA LYS A 13 -14.84 -12.74 14.64
C LYS A 13 -13.32 -12.60 14.79
N ARG A 14 -12.71 -13.33 15.73
CA ARG A 14 -11.25 -13.33 15.92
C ARG A 14 -10.48 -13.89 14.73
N VAL A 15 -10.96 -14.97 14.11
CA VAL A 15 -10.35 -15.52 12.90
C VAL A 15 -10.44 -14.52 11.75
N GLU A 16 -11.58 -13.85 11.58
CA GLU A 16 -11.73 -12.78 10.59
C GLU A 16 -10.73 -11.64 10.82
N ASP A 17 -10.63 -11.13 12.05
CA ASP A 17 -9.71 -10.06 12.40
C ASP A 17 -8.24 -10.47 12.18
N LEU A 18 -7.88 -11.73 12.48
CA LEU A 18 -6.55 -12.28 12.22
C LEU A 18 -6.24 -12.40 10.72
N THR A 19 -7.19 -12.87 9.91
CA THR A 19 -6.97 -12.97 8.47
C THR A 19 -6.86 -11.60 7.82
N ARG A 20 -7.64 -10.62 8.28
CA ARG A 20 -7.55 -9.24 7.77
C ARG A 20 -6.21 -8.60 8.13
N SER A 21 -5.79 -8.70 9.40
CA SER A 21 -4.53 -8.08 9.85
C SER A 21 -3.31 -8.65 9.10
N PHE A 22 -3.34 -9.93 8.74
CA PHE A 22 -2.33 -10.53 7.87
C PHE A 22 -2.25 -9.81 6.53
N TYR A 23 -3.37 -9.63 5.83
CA TYR A 23 -3.39 -8.91 4.54
C TYR A 23 -3.05 -7.42 4.70
N GLU A 24 -3.44 -6.77 5.79
CA GLU A 24 -3.06 -5.37 6.07
C GLU A 24 -1.54 -5.21 6.26
N SER A 25 -0.85 -6.26 6.73
CA SER A 25 0.61 -6.27 6.88
C SER A 25 1.37 -6.67 5.60
N ALA A 26 0.80 -7.60 4.82
CA ALA A 26 1.46 -8.16 3.63
C ALA A 26 1.18 -7.37 2.35
N LEU A 27 0.04 -6.66 2.28
CA LEU A 27 -0.34 -5.83 1.13
C LEU A 27 0.15 -4.38 1.27
N PRO A 28 0.30 -3.66 0.15
CA PRO A 28 0.19 -4.16 -1.22
C PRO A 28 1.47 -4.91 -1.64
N PRO A 29 1.38 -5.82 -2.63
CA PRO A 29 2.57 -6.24 -3.36
C PRO A 29 3.11 -5.01 -4.09
N VAL A 30 4.44 -4.93 -4.17
CA VAL A 30 5.13 -3.76 -4.72
C VAL A 30 6.29 -4.21 -5.59
N ASP A 31 6.36 -3.63 -6.77
CA ASP A 31 7.51 -3.71 -7.67
C ASP A 31 8.30 -2.40 -7.61
N ILE A 32 9.62 -2.50 -7.57
CA ILE A 32 10.53 -1.36 -7.52
C ILE A 32 11.63 -1.58 -8.55
N TYR A 33 11.82 -0.60 -9.42
CA TYR A 33 12.87 -0.64 -10.43
C TYR A 33 13.33 0.78 -10.80
N GLU A 34 14.50 0.88 -11.40
CA GLU A 34 15.07 2.14 -11.86
C GLU A 34 15.05 2.21 -13.38
N GLU A 35 14.61 3.33 -13.93
CA GLU A 35 14.56 3.56 -15.38
C GLU A 35 14.83 5.05 -15.67
N GLY A 36 15.83 5.34 -16.50
CA GLY A 36 16.09 6.70 -17.00
C GLY A 36 16.39 7.74 -15.92
N GLY A 37 17.01 7.35 -14.81
CA GLY A 37 17.30 8.23 -13.66
C GLY A 37 16.11 8.46 -12.73
N TYR A 38 15.04 7.66 -12.88
CA TYR A 38 13.89 7.66 -11.99
C TYR A 38 13.75 6.31 -11.30
N LEU A 39 13.53 6.34 -10.00
CA LEU A 39 13.05 5.21 -9.23
C LEU A 39 11.53 5.13 -9.40
N ILE A 40 11.05 3.98 -9.87
CA ILE A 40 9.64 3.72 -10.14
C ILE A 40 9.16 2.68 -9.13
N VAL A 41 8.05 3.00 -8.46
CA VAL A 41 7.38 2.11 -7.50
C VAL A 41 5.97 1.85 -7.99
N VAL A 42 5.63 0.58 -8.17
CA VAL A 42 4.30 0.13 -8.61
C VAL A 42 3.68 -0.71 -7.50
N ALA A 43 2.49 -0.34 -7.02
CA ALA A 43 1.83 -1.01 -5.91
C ALA A 43 0.36 -1.32 -6.22
N ASP A 44 -0.06 -2.56 -6.00
CA ASP A 44 -1.45 -2.99 -6.23
C ASP A 44 -2.34 -2.61 -5.04
N LEU A 45 -3.09 -1.51 -5.19
CA LEU A 45 -3.97 -0.93 -4.17
C LEU A 45 -5.42 -0.90 -4.65
N ALA A 46 -5.97 -2.06 -5.00
CA ALA A 46 -7.30 -2.15 -5.59
C ALA A 46 -8.44 -1.76 -4.63
N GLY A 47 -9.38 -0.94 -5.14
CA GLY A 47 -10.61 -0.58 -4.45
C GLY A 47 -10.42 0.43 -3.31
N PHE A 48 -9.44 1.31 -3.43
CA PHE A 48 -9.28 2.50 -2.59
C PHE A 48 -9.65 3.74 -3.41
N ASN A 49 -10.14 4.79 -2.74
CA ASN A 49 -10.34 6.08 -3.38
C ASN A 49 -9.00 6.82 -3.43
N LYS A 50 -8.66 7.40 -4.59
CA LYS A 50 -7.44 8.22 -4.78
C LYS A 50 -7.27 9.29 -3.70
N THR A 51 -8.35 9.90 -3.22
CA THR A 51 -8.29 10.96 -2.19
C THR A 51 -7.84 10.46 -0.82
N ASN A 52 -7.95 9.16 -0.58
CA ASN A 52 -7.61 8.51 0.68
C ASN A 52 -6.32 7.70 0.59
N ILE A 53 -5.52 7.91 -0.49
CA ILE A 53 -4.21 7.29 -0.67
C ILE A 53 -3.17 8.38 -0.42
N HIS A 54 -2.27 8.12 0.52
CA HIS A 54 -1.18 9.01 0.88
C HIS A 54 0.15 8.29 0.71
N ALA A 55 1.11 8.96 0.07
CA ALA A 55 2.46 8.47 -0.09
C ALA A 55 3.44 9.55 0.35
N ARG A 56 4.43 9.18 1.16
CA ARG A 56 5.44 10.10 1.69
C ARG A 56 6.79 9.43 1.83
N ILE A 57 7.85 10.19 1.66
CA ILE A 57 9.22 9.74 1.92
C ILE A 57 9.65 10.25 3.30
N THR A 58 10.19 9.37 4.14
CA THR A 58 10.70 9.72 5.46
C THR A 58 12.12 10.31 5.38
N PRO A 59 12.60 11.02 6.42
CA PRO A 59 13.99 11.44 6.50
C PRO A 59 15.00 10.29 6.37
N GLN A 60 14.61 9.06 6.74
CA GLN A 60 15.40 7.83 6.70
C GLN A 60 15.40 7.12 5.34
N ASN A 61 14.95 7.78 4.26
CA ASN A 61 14.88 7.23 2.91
C ASN A 61 13.92 6.03 2.78
N GLU A 62 12.78 6.10 3.48
CA GLU A 62 11.73 5.09 3.37
C GLU A 62 10.49 5.68 2.70
N LEU A 63 9.90 4.94 1.78
CA LEU A 63 8.59 5.25 1.23
C LEU A 63 7.50 4.63 2.10
N VAL A 64 6.62 5.47 2.61
CA VAL A 64 5.44 5.09 3.39
C VAL A 64 4.21 5.32 2.53
N ILE A 65 3.48 4.24 2.24
CA ILE A 65 2.21 4.24 1.53
C ILE A 65 1.11 3.89 2.53
N GLU A 66 0.18 4.82 2.72
CA GLU A 66 -0.94 4.74 3.65
C GLU A 66 -2.24 4.87 2.85
N ALA A 67 -3.20 3.97 3.06
CA ALA A 67 -4.49 4.03 2.39
C ALA A 67 -5.62 3.49 3.26
N ASP A 68 -6.73 4.22 3.30
CA ASP A 68 -7.90 3.88 4.12
C ASP A 68 -9.18 3.82 3.31
N ARG A 69 -10.04 2.86 3.65
CA ARG A 69 -11.39 2.74 3.11
C ARG A 69 -12.36 2.19 4.14
N GLU A 70 -13.61 2.61 4.01
CA GLU A 70 -14.72 1.97 4.70
C GLU A 70 -15.27 0.80 3.87
N ILE A 71 -15.60 -0.30 4.54
CA ILE A 71 -16.26 -1.46 3.94
C ILE A 71 -17.56 -1.69 4.72
N SER A 72 -18.69 -1.26 4.14
CA SER A 72 -20.04 -1.52 4.64
C SER A 72 -20.68 -2.67 3.87
N GLU A 73 -20.48 -3.89 4.36
CA GLU A 73 -21.14 -5.09 3.81
C GLU A 73 -22.45 -5.37 4.56
N THR A 74 -23.57 -5.37 3.83
CA THR A 74 -24.90 -5.77 4.32
C THR A 74 -25.13 -7.27 4.10
N GLY A 75 -25.80 -7.94 5.05
CA GLY A 75 -26.09 -9.37 4.99
C GLY A 75 -25.16 -10.27 5.83
N THR A 76 -25.30 -11.59 5.66
CA THR A 76 -24.50 -12.58 6.40
C THR A 76 -23.10 -12.69 5.78
N LYS A 77 -22.07 -12.47 6.59
CA LYS A 77 -20.66 -12.51 6.18
C LYS A 77 -20.10 -13.91 6.38
N TYR A 78 -19.43 -14.42 5.37
CA TYR A 78 -18.75 -15.73 5.41
C TYR A 78 -17.22 -15.59 5.38
N LEU A 79 -16.69 -14.52 4.75
CA LEU A 79 -15.25 -14.30 4.59
C LEU A 79 -14.97 -12.80 4.37
N THR A 80 -14.01 -12.22 5.12
CA THR A 80 -13.78 -10.77 5.17
C THR A 80 -12.29 -10.37 5.11
N GLN A 81 -11.60 -10.85 4.07
CA GLN A 81 -10.14 -10.70 3.90
C GLN A 81 -9.67 -9.32 3.42
N ARG A 82 -10.54 -8.54 2.80
CA ARG A 82 -10.18 -7.26 2.18
C ARG A 82 -9.70 -6.26 3.24
N PRO A 83 -8.50 -5.67 3.09
CA PRO A 83 -7.96 -4.72 4.06
C PRO A 83 -8.81 -3.44 4.09
N LYS A 84 -8.97 -2.86 5.29
CA LYS A 84 -9.63 -1.56 5.46
C LYS A 84 -8.61 -0.43 5.52
N SER A 85 -7.51 -0.68 6.21
CA SER A 85 -6.37 0.21 6.29
C SER A 85 -5.14 -0.52 5.78
N ILE A 86 -4.29 0.17 5.04
CA ILE A 86 -3.00 -0.34 4.58
C ILE A 86 -1.94 0.65 5.02
N ARG A 87 -0.86 0.11 5.59
CA ARG A 87 0.35 0.87 5.86
C ARG A 87 1.57 0.06 5.44
N ARG A 88 2.13 0.42 4.29
CA ARG A 88 3.32 -0.22 3.74
C ARG A 88 4.52 0.71 3.89
N VAL A 89 5.57 0.20 4.53
CA VAL A 89 6.86 0.88 4.64
C VAL A 89 7.87 0.12 3.78
N ILE A 90 8.56 0.85 2.91
CA ILE A 90 9.50 0.32 1.94
C ILE A 90 10.81 1.10 2.10
N SER A 91 11.88 0.44 2.50
CA SER A 91 13.22 1.03 2.46
C SER A 91 13.66 1.17 1.00
N LEU A 92 13.90 2.40 0.55
CA LEU A 92 14.28 2.63 -0.84
C LEU A 92 15.73 2.17 -1.07
N PRO A 93 16.01 1.48 -2.19
CA PRO A 93 17.36 0.99 -2.50
C PRO A 93 18.33 2.12 -2.87
N VAL A 94 17.82 3.28 -3.29
CA VAL A 94 18.58 4.46 -3.71
C VAL A 94 18.03 5.72 -3.04
N ALA A 95 18.87 6.74 -2.90
CA ALA A 95 18.44 8.05 -2.42
C ALA A 95 17.65 8.77 -3.52
N VAL A 96 16.57 9.45 -3.12
CA VAL A 96 15.66 10.15 -4.04
C VAL A 96 15.62 11.65 -3.69
N LYS A 97 15.56 12.50 -4.72
CA LYS A 97 15.53 13.95 -4.52
C LYS A 97 14.17 14.36 -3.95
N LYS A 98 14.18 15.00 -2.79
CA LYS A 98 12.96 15.45 -2.09
C LYS A 98 12.33 16.69 -2.72
N ASP A 99 13.12 17.50 -3.41
CA ASP A 99 12.69 18.77 -4.03
C ASP A 99 12.38 18.63 -5.53
N GLY A 100 12.46 17.41 -6.09
CA GLY A 100 12.16 17.14 -7.49
C GLY A 100 10.66 16.94 -7.77
N GLU A 101 10.28 16.94 -9.05
CA GLU A 101 8.92 16.56 -9.46
C GLU A 101 8.64 15.09 -9.13
N ILE A 102 8.00 14.85 -7.98
CA ILE A 102 7.45 13.55 -7.62
C ILE A 102 6.10 13.41 -8.32
N THR A 103 5.96 12.41 -9.18
CA THR A 103 4.69 12.14 -9.88
C THR A 103 4.05 10.86 -9.37
N GLY A 104 2.74 10.93 -9.14
CA GLY A 104 1.93 9.81 -8.67
C GLY A 104 0.70 9.63 -9.54
N LYS A 105 0.50 8.41 -10.03
CA LYS A 105 -0.62 8.03 -10.89
C LYS A 105 -1.36 6.85 -10.26
N TYR A 106 -2.69 6.88 -10.28
CA TYR A 106 -3.51 5.80 -9.77
C TYR A 106 -4.57 5.45 -10.81
N GLU A 107 -4.43 4.28 -11.43
CA GLU A 107 -5.32 3.79 -12.49
C GLU A 107 -5.58 2.30 -12.30
N ASN A 108 -6.83 1.86 -12.52
CA ASN A 108 -7.24 0.46 -12.44
C ASN A 108 -6.83 -0.26 -11.14
N GLY A 109 -6.73 0.47 -10.03
CA GLY A 109 -6.31 -0.09 -8.74
C GLY A 109 -4.80 -0.18 -8.53
N VAL A 110 -3.99 0.32 -9.47
CA VAL A 110 -2.52 0.30 -9.38
C VAL A 110 -2.01 1.72 -9.12
N LEU A 111 -1.21 1.87 -8.07
CA LEU A 111 -0.50 3.11 -7.74
C LEU A 111 0.91 3.06 -8.33
N THR A 112 1.23 4.02 -9.19
CA THR A 112 2.58 4.20 -9.74
C THR A 112 3.16 5.52 -9.23
N LEU A 113 4.29 5.44 -8.55
CA LEU A 113 5.05 6.59 -8.06
C LEU A 113 6.39 6.65 -8.80
N ARG A 114 6.79 7.86 -9.20
CA ARG A 114 8.08 8.10 -9.82
C ARG A 114 8.85 9.16 -9.04
N PHE A 115 10.09 8.82 -8.70
CA PHE A 115 10.99 9.68 -7.95
C PHE A 115 12.30 9.89 -8.71
N PRO A 116 12.78 11.12 -8.90
CA PRO A 116 14.11 11.35 -9.46
C PRO A 116 15.20 10.86 -8.49
N VAL A 117 16.14 10.07 -9.00
CA VAL A 117 17.25 9.53 -8.20
C VAL A 117 18.28 10.63 -7.91
N GLU A 118 18.84 10.64 -6.70
CA GLU A 118 20.00 11.47 -6.36
C GLU A 118 21.26 10.89 -7.03
N GLY A 119 21.92 11.68 -7.88
CA GLY A 119 23.22 11.32 -8.47
C GLY A 119 23.18 10.69 -9.87
N SER A 120 22.01 10.44 -10.47
CA SER A 120 21.96 10.02 -11.87
C SER A 120 22.17 11.21 -12.81
N ALA A 121 23.41 11.42 -13.25
CA ALA A 121 23.73 12.30 -14.36
C ALA A 121 23.83 11.48 -15.65
N THR A 122 22.83 11.57 -16.52
CA THR A 122 22.92 11.00 -17.86
C THR A 122 23.90 11.85 -18.67
N VAL A 123 25.15 11.41 -18.80
CA VAL A 123 26.12 12.01 -19.70
C VAL A 123 25.79 11.52 -21.11
N LYS A 124 25.28 12.41 -21.98
CA LYS A 124 25.27 12.15 -23.42
C LYS A 124 26.72 12.23 -23.90
N ILE A 125 27.24 11.14 -24.43
CA ILE A 125 28.52 11.12 -25.14
C ILE A 125 28.20 11.38 -26.62
N GLU A 126 28.75 12.46 -27.17
CA GLU A 126 28.79 12.74 -28.62
C GLU A 126 29.93 11.97 -29.29
#